data_AF-A0A1A8XNE3-F1
#
_entry.id   AF-A0A1A8XNE3-F1
#
_cell.length_a   1.000
_cell.length_b   1.000
_cell.length_c   1.000
_cell.angle_alpha   90.00
_cell.angle_beta   90.00
_cell.angle_gamma   90.00
#
_symmetry.space_group_name_H-M   'P 1'
#
loop_
_entity.id
_entity.type
_entity.pdbx_description
1 polymer ?
#
loop_
_entity_poly.entity_id
_entity_poly.type
_entity_poly.pdbx_seq_one_letter_code
_entity_poly.pdbx_strand_id
1 'polypeptide(L)'
;MPEVLDRCPACRARLPENAVCPRCGCDFSLAQQAIEQARRLLEQALRSLALGDRAAARSQVDASLAMHRRRLGQAIKGFLDDEKSAAKSERAAPGGWSAEPGDDEALPGVVWPGEWQNLDSTVGQD
;
A
#
# COMPACT_ATOMS: atom_id res chain seq x y z
N MET A 1 0.49 18.46 -12.41
CA MET A 1 -0.50 18.80 -13.45
C MET A 1 -1.81 18.11 -13.10
N PRO A 2 -2.81 18.81 -12.55
CA PRO A 2 -4.15 18.25 -12.42
C PRO A 2 -4.73 18.05 -13.83
N GLU A 3 -5.27 16.86 -14.11
CA GLU A 3 -6.10 16.62 -15.30
C GLU A 3 -7.46 17.24 -15.02
N VAL A 4 -7.53 18.57 -15.18
CA VAL A 4 -8.77 19.33 -15.03
C VAL A 4 -9.62 19.10 -16.28
N LEU A 5 -10.93 18.96 -16.10
CA LEU A 5 -11.91 18.96 -17.19
C LEU A 5 -11.90 20.33 -17.90
N ASP A 6 -10.94 20.55 -18.80
CA ASP A 6 -10.81 21.81 -19.55
C ASP A 6 -11.97 22.06 -20.53
N ARG A 7 -12.71 21.00 -20.86
CA ARG A 7 -13.85 21.04 -21.76
C ARG A 7 -15.01 20.19 -21.24
N CYS A 8 -16.21 20.69 -21.46
CA CYS A 8 -17.43 19.95 -21.18
C CYS A 8 -17.53 18.71 -22.09
N PRO A 9 -17.66 17.48 -21.57
CA PRO A 9 -17.81 16.28 -22.40
C PRO A 9 -19.12 16.25 -23.21
N ALA A 10 -20.17 16.94 -22.74
CA ALA A 10 -21.46 16.97 -23.42
C ALA A 10 -21.50 17.92 -24.63
N CYS A 11 -21.02 19.16 -24.47
CA CYS A 11 -21.13 20.21 -25.50
C CYS A 11 -19.79 20.76 -26.01
N ARG A 12 -18.66 20.28 -25.47
CA ARG A 12 -17.28 20.68 -25.81
C ARG A 12 -16.93 22.15 -25.59
N ALA A 13 -17.81 22.92 -24.96
CA ALA A 13 -17.50 24.28 -24.50
C ALA A 13 -16.34 24.24 -23.50
N ARG A 14 -15.52 25.30 -23.49
CA ARG A 14 -14.46 25.47 -22.49
C ARG A 14 -15.11 25.56 -21.12
N LEU A 15 -14.69 24.72 -20.18
CA LEU A 15 -15.16 24.80 -18.82
C LEU A 15 -14.30 25.83 -18.08
N PRO A 16 -14.87 26.87 -17.46
CA PRO A 16 -14.15 27.69 -16.50
C PRO A 16 -13.85 26.87 -15.23
N GLU A 17 -13.22 27.48 -14.22
CA GLU A 17 -13.04 26.84 -12.90
C GLU A 17 -14.37 26.45 -12.23
N ASN A 18 -15.49 27.01 -12.71
CA ASN A 18 -16.82 26.63 -12.26
C ASN A 18 -17.19 25.23 -12.76
N ALA A 19 -17.69 24.41 -11.84
CA ALA A 19 -18.08 23.04 -12.15
C ALA A 19 -19.35 22.95 -13.03
N VAL A 20 -20.04 24.06 -13.28
CA VAL A 20 -21.23 24.12 -14.15
C VAL A 20 -20.86 24.68 -15.52
N CYS A 21 -21.23 23.97 -16.59
CA CYS A 21 -20.97 24.44 -17.94
C CYS A 21 -21.87 25.63 -18.30
N PRO A 22 -21.32 26.77 -18.75
CA PRO A 22 -22.13 27.95 -19.09
C PRO A 22 -22.98 27.78 -20.36
N ARG A 23 -22.69 26.78 -21.21
CA ARG A 23 -23.41 26.55 -22.47
C ARG A 23 -24.56 25.57 -22.34
N CYS A 24 -24.35 24.46 -21.65
CA CYS A 24 -25.35 23.39 -21.54
C CYS A 24 -25.92 23.19 -20.13
N GLY A 25 -25.39 23.89 -19.12
CA GLY A 25 -25.86 23.78 -17.75
C GLY A 25 -25.52 22.48 -17.03
N CYS A 26 -24.75 21.56 -17.65
CA CYS A 26 -24.32 20.35 -16.97
C CYS A 26 -23.41 20.68 -15.77
N ASP A 27 -23.71 20.06 -14.64
CA ASP A 27 -22.93 20.19 -13.41
C ASP A 27 -21.94 19.03 -13.25
N PHE A 28 -20.67 19.37 -13.05
CA PHE A 28 -19.53 18.48 -12.84
C PHE A 28 -18.96 18.61 -11.41
N SER A 29 -19.68 19.26 -10.49
CA SER A 29 -19.24 19.52 -9.12
C SER A 29 -18.84 18.24 -8.40
N LEU A 30 -19.66 17.19 -8.50
CA LEU A 30 -19.38 15.88 -7.91
C LEU A 30 -18.13 15.23 -8.52
N ALA A 31 -17.93 15.34 -9.83
CA ALA A 31 -16.75 14.78 -10.49
C ALA A 31 -15.47 15.49 -10.01
N GLN A 32 -15.49 16.83 -9.94
CA GLN A 32 -14.39 17.63 -9.41
C GLN A 32 -14.10 17.30 -7.93
N GLN A 33 -15.14 17.14 -7.11
CA GLN A 33 -15.01 16.73 -5.72
C GLN A 33 -14.39 15.34 -5.59
N ALA A 34 -14.78 14.37 -6.41
CA ALA A 34 -14.22 13.03 -6.41
C ALA A 34 -12.73 13.03 -6.78
N ILE A 35 -12.32 13.83 -7.77
CA ILE A 35 -10.90 13.98 -8.15
C ILE A 35 -10.09 14.55 -6.99
N GLU A 36 -10.60 15.57 -6.32
CA GLU A 36 -9.92 16.21 -5.20
C GLU A 36 -9.89 15.30 -3.95
N GLN A 37 -10.95 14.54 -3.69
CA GLN A 37 -10.95 13.51 -2.65
C GLN A 37 -9.92 12.40 -2.94
N ALA A 38 -9.85 11.93 -4.18
CA ALA A 38 -8.85 10.95 -4.60
C ALA A 38 -7.42 11.45 -4.35
N ARG A 39 -7.16 12.74 -4.62
CA ARG A 39 -5.86 13.39 -4.34
C ARG A 39 -5.54 13.37 -2.85
N ARG A 40 -6.48 13.77 -1.99
CA ARG A 40 -6.30 13.77 -0.53
C ARG A 40 -6.03 12.37 0.02
N LEU A 41 -6.74 11.36 -0.46
CA LEU A 41 -6.50 9.96 -0.09
C LEU A 41 -5.11 9.49 -0.50
N LEU A 42 -4.63 9.89 -1.68
CA LEU A 42 -3.28 9.58 -2.13
C LEU A 42 -2.20 10.21 -1.23
N GLU A 43 -2.40 11.46 -0.83
CA GLU A 43 -1.50 12.15 0.11
C GLU A 43 -1.49 11.46 1.47
N GLN A 44 -2.64 11.01 1.96
CA GLN A 44 -2.74 10.24 3.20
C GLN A 44 -2.02 8.89 3.09
N ALA A 45 -2.17 8.19 1.96
CA ALA A 45 -1.46 6.93 1.71
C ALA A 45 0.05 7.08 1.80
N LEU A 46 0.59 8.15 1.22
CA LEU A 46 2.02 8.46 1.30
C LEU A 46 2.48 8.73 2.74
N ARG A 47 1.67 9.42 3.54
CA ARG A 47 1.98 9.63 4.96
C ARG A 47 1.95 8.32 5.75
N SER A 48 0.94 7.47 5.52
CA SER A 48 0.84 6.16 6.17
C SER A 48 2.03 5.26 5.82
N LEU A 49 2.48 5.28 4.55
CA LEU A 49 3.72 4.60 4.12
C LEU A 49 4.95 5.11 4.85
N ALA A 50 5.10 6.43 4.98
CA ALA A 50 6.23 7.04 5.69
C ALA A 50 6.26 6.65 7.18
N LEU A 51 5.09 6.39 7.77
CA LEU A 51 4.93 5.91 9.14
C LEU A 51 5.05 4.38 9.28
N GLY A 52 5.22 3.66 8.17
CA GLY A 52 5.29 2.19 8.16
C GLY A 52 3.92 1.48 8.21
N ASP A 53 2.81 2.22 8.27
CA ASP A 53 1.46 1.65 8.26
C ASP A 53 1.04 1.28 6.83
N ARG A 54 1.50 0.11 6.40
CA ARG A 54 1.20 -0.45 5.08
C ARG A 54 -0.28 -0.81 4.91
N ALA A 55 -0.99 -1.16 5.99
CA ALA A 55 -2.39 -1.54 5.91
C ALA A 55 -3.29 -0.32 5.63
N ALA A 56 -3.08 0.77 6.37
CA ALA A 56 -3.77 2.04 6.12
C ALA A 56 -3.42 2.60 4.73
N ALA A 57 -2.14 2.56 4.35
CA ALA A 57 -1.70 2.99 3.02
C ALA A 57 -2.44 2.25 1.90
N ARG A 58 -2.57 0.92 2.01
CA ARG A 58 -3.26 0.11 1.00
C ARG A 58 -4.73 0.48 0.88
N SER A 59 -5.42 0.62 2.00
CA SER A 59 -6.83 1.05 2.03
C SER A 59 -7.03 2.42 1.39
N GLN A 60 -6.16 3.38 1.70
CA GLN A 60 -6.21 4.74 1.16
C GLN A 60 -5.90 4.79 -0.34
N VAL A 61 -4.96 3.98 -0.83
CA VAL A 61 -4.66 3.86 -2.27
C VAL A 61 -5.83 3.23 -3.01
N ASP A 62 -6.42 2.15 -2.48
CA ASP A 62 -7.57 1.50 -3.11
C ASP A 62 -8.77 2.46 -3.20
N ALA A 63 -9.04 3.21 -2.14
CA ALA A 63 -10.09 4.24 -2.13
C ALA A 63 -9.80 5.37 -3.14
N SER A 64 -8.54 5.83 -3.23
CA SER A 64 -8.13 6.85 -4.21
C SER A 64 -8.34 6.35 -5.65
N LEU A 65 -7.94 5.11 -5.96
CA LEU A 65 -8.05 4.52 -7.29
C LEU A 65 -9.49 4.20 -7.70
N ALA A 66 -10.38 3.94 -6.74
CA ALA A 66 -11.80 3.78 -7.00
C ALA A 66 -12.45 5.08 -7.51
N MET A 67 -11.96 6.23 -7.04
CA MET A 67 -12.45 7.56 -7.45
C MET A 67 -11.74 8.06 -8.71
N HIS A 68 -10.41 7.98 -8.74
CA HIS A 68 -9.60 8.50 -9.86
C HIS A 68 -8.31 7.69 -10.05
N ARG A 69 -8.21 6.98 -11.18
CA ARG A 69 -7.10 6.06 -11.49
C ARG A 69 -5.81 6.79 -11.91
N ARG A 70 -5.16 7.47 -10.97
CA ARG A 70 -3.86 8.12 -11.21
C ARG A 70 -2.74 7.09 -11.33
N ARG A 71 -1.81 7.31 -12.26
CA ARG A 71 -0.61 6.47 -12.44
C ARG A 71 0.19 6.31 -11.15
N LEU A 72 0.34 7.38 -10.36
CA LEU A 72 1.03 7.32 -9.07
C LEU A 72 0.32 6.36 -8.08
N GLY A 73 -1.00 6.39 -8.00
CA GLY A 73 -1.76 5.45 -7.16
C GLY A 73 -1.58 4.00 -7.59
N GLN A 74 -1.53 3.75 -8.90
CA GLN A 74 -1.26 2.40 -9.43
C GLN A 74 0.17 1.94 -9.09
N ALA A 75 1.16 2.82 -9.21
CA ALA A 75 2.55 2.50 -8.86
C ALA A 75 2.70 2.17 -7.36
N ILE A 76 2.07 2.96 -6.48
CA ILE A 76 2.10 2.69 -5.03
C ILE A 76 1.41 1.36 -4.70
N LYS A 77 0.28 1.07 -5.35
CA LYS A 77 -0.41 -0.21 -5.18
C LYS A 77 0.48 -1.39 -5.57
N GLY A 78 1.15 -1.32 -6.72
CA GLY A 78 2.10 -2.34 -7.16
C GLY A 78 3.21 -2.57 -6.14
N PHE A 79 3.84 -1.49 -5.66
CA PHE A 79 4.85 -1.57 -4.60
C PHE A 79 4.36 -2.29 -3.33
N LEU A 80 3.14 -1.98 -2.88
CA LEU A 80 2.52 -2.63 -1.71
C LEU A 80 2.16 -4.10 -1.94
N ASP A 81 1.90 -4.51 -3.18
CA ASP A 81 1.55 -5.88 -3.56
C ASP A 81 2.79 -6.77 -3.69
N ASP A 82 3.90 -6.23 -4.19
CA ASP A 82 5.18 -6.93 -4.32
C ASP A 82 5.74 -7.33 -2.93
N GLU A 83 5.71 -6.39 -1.97
CA GLU A 83 6.13 -6.63 -0.58
C GLU A 83 5.31 -7.73 0.11
N LYS A 84 4.00 -7.77 -0.15
CA LYS A 84 3.13 -8.82 0.42
C LYS A 84 3.47 -10.20 -0.16
N SER A 85 3.90 -10.23 -1.42
CA SER A 85 4.26 -11.46 -2.13
C SER A 85 5.60 -12.02 -1.63
N ALA A 86 6.56 -11.14 -1.32
CA ALA A 86 7.82 -11.53 -0.68
C ALA A 86 7.60 -12.17 0.69
N ALA A 87 6.83 -11.52 1.57
CA ALA A 87 6.54 -12.03 2.91
C ALA A 87 5.77 -13.37 2.92
N LYS A 88 5.01 -13.68 1.87
CA LYS A 88 4.27 -14.95 1.72
C LYS A 88 5.18 -16.09 1.26
N SER A 89 6.18 -15.78 0.42
CA SER A 89 7.17 -16.74 -0.08
C SER A 89 8.05 -17.27 1.06
N GLU A 90 8.51 -16.42 1.98
CA GLU A 90 9.32 -16.85 3.14
C GLU A 90 8.56 -17.72 4.15
N ARG A 91 7.24 -17.56 4.25
CA ARG A 91 6.40 -18.37 5.14
C ARG A 91 5.97 -19.70 4.50
N ALA A 92 6.28 -19.91 3.22
CA ALA A 92 5.99 -21.12 2.46
C ALA A 92 7.25 -22.00 2.26
N ALA A 93 8.16 -22.04 3.25
CA ALA A 93 9.14 -23.11 3.33
C ALA A 93 8.44 -24.39 3.84
N PRO A 94 8.27 -25.44 3.02
CA PRO A 94 8.00 -26.75 3.57
C PRO A 94 9.29 -27.26 4.22
N GLY A 95 9.36 -27.13 5.54
CA GLY A 95 10.03 -28.13 6.35
C GLY A 95 9.29 -29.45 6.18
N GLY A 96 9.73 -30.22 5.20
CA GLY A 96 9.35 -31.61 4.97
C GLY A 96 10.62 -32.43 4.88
N TRP A 97 11.28 -32.62 6.03
CA TRP A 97 12.29 -33.66 6.17
C TRP A 97 11.62 -35.01 5.95
N SER A 98 11.87 -35.65 4.81
CA SER A 98 11.81 -37.10 4.76
C SER A 98 13.12 -37.61 5.32
N ALA A 99 13.14 -37.86 6.63
CA ALA A 99 14.15 -38.72 7.22
C ALA A 99 13.86 -40.15 6.72
N GLU A 100 14.61 -40.59 5.72
CA GLU A 100 14.76 -42.01 5.45
C GLU A 100 15.69 -42.58 6.54
N PRO A 101 15.34 -43.69 7.22
CA PRO A 101 16.27 -44.34 8.13
C PRO A 101 17.25 -45.15 7.27
N GLY A 102 18.45 -44.61 7.07
CA GLY A 102 19.59 -45.29 6.46
C GLY A 102 20.85 -44.92 7.22
N ASP A 103 21.49 -45.94 7.76
CA ASP A 103 22.56 -45.91 8.76
C ASP A 103 23.82 -45.08 8.40
N ASP A 104 24.51 -44.69 9.49
CA ASP A 104 25.95 -44.45 9.58
C ASP A 104 26.55 -43.23 8.82
N GLU A 105 26.95 -42.19 9.55
CA GLU A 105 28.38 -41.89 9.81
C GLU A 105 28.53 -40.51 10.48
N ALA A 106 29.42 -40.44 11.47
CA ALA A 106 29.60 -39.32 12.38
C ALA A 106 30.21 -38.07 11.73
N LEU A 107 29.72 -36.88 12.10
CA LEU A 107 30.55 -35.67 12.23
C LEU A 107 30.04 -34.77 13.38
N PRO A 108 30.90 -34.37 14.33
CA PRO A 108 30.53 -33.48 15.43
C PRO A 108 30.76 -32.00 15.08
N GLY A 109 29.93 -31.13 15.68
CA GLY A 109 30.37 -29.79 16.09
C GLY A 109 30.07 -28.64 15.12
N VAL A 110 28.79 -28.31 14.93
CA VAL A 110 28.42 -26.92 14.59
C VAL A 110 27.80 -26.28 15.83
N VAL A 111 28.63 -25.53 16.54
CA VAL A 111 28.22 -24.61 17.61
C VAL A 111 27.53 -23.42 16.95
N TRP A 112 26.25 -23.23 17.23
CA TRP A 112 25.53 -21.99 16.91
C TRP A 112 25.78 -20.98 18.03
N PRO A 113 26.37 -19.80 17.77
CA PRO A 113 26.37 -18.70 18.73
C PRO A 113 25.12 -17.85 18.50
N GLY A 114 24.29 -17.66 19.52
CA GLY A 114 23.18 -16.72 19.42
C GLY A 114 22.13 -16.78 20.52
N GLU A 115 22.54 -17.20 21.72
CA GLU A 115 21.77 -17.07 22.96
C GLU A 115 21.67 -15.59 23.33
N TRP A 116 20.47 -15.01 23.31
CA TRP A 116 20.14 -13.89 24.19
C TRP A 116 18.86 -14.23 24.94
N GLN A 117 19.13 -14.54 26.20
CA GLN A 117 18.23 -14.90 27.27
C GLN A 117 17.09 -13.90 27.43
N ASN A 118 15.91 -14.46 27.73
CA ASN A 118 14.98 -13.84 28.65
C ASN A 118 15.73 -13.46 29.94
N LEU A 119 15.77 -12.18 30.30
CA LEU A 119 15.86 -11.77 31.69
C LEU A 119 14.52 -11.19 32.12
N ASP A 120 13.81 -12.02 32.87
CA ASP A 120 12.94 -11.58 33.96
C ASP A 120 13.80 -10.87 35.01
N SER A 121 13.41 -9.68 35.48
CA SER A 121 13.51 -9.27 36.90
C SER A 121 13.15 -7.80 37.12
N THR A 122 12.10 -7.63 37.93
CA THR A 122 11.83 -6.55 38.88
C THR A 122 13.04 -5.97 39.62
N VAL A 123 13.12 -4.64 39.79
CA VAL A 123 13.50 -3.87 41.01
C VAL A 123 13.23 -2.38 40.74
N GLY A 124 12.64 -1.66 41.71
CA GLY A 124 12.14 -0.28 41.57
C GLY A 124 13.03 0.87 42.09
N GLN A 125 12.35 1.99 42.39
CA GLN A 125 12.75 3.38 42.76
C GLN A 125 12.48 4.35 41.58
N ASP A 126 11.71 5.44 41.72
CA ASP A 126 11.59 6.41 42.83
C ASP A 126 10.13 6.66 43.27
#